data_AF-A0A6I5RTE7-F1
#
_entry.id   AF-A0A6I5RTE7-F1
#
_cell.length_a   1.000
_cell.length_b   1.000
_cell.length_c   1.000
_cell.angle_alpha   90.00
_cell.angle_beta   90.00
_cell.angle_gamma   90.00
#
_symmetry.space_group_name_H-M   'P 1'
#
loop_
_entity.id
_entity.type
_entity.pdbx_description
1 polymer ?
#
loop_
_entity_poly.entity_id
_entity_poly.type
_entity_poly.pdbx_seq_one_letter_code
_entity_poly.pdbx_strand_id
1 'polypeptide(L)' 'QADIVDLHVWRVGKSKYACILSLVSHGSLSADTVRQQLSIHEELVHITVEVNQPNAA' A
#
# COMPACT_ATOMS: atom_id res chain seq x y z
N GLN A 1 -6.39 10.29 8.14
CA GLN A 1 -5.31 9.58 8.85
C GLN A 1 -5.53 8.09 8.59
N ALA A 2 -4.47 7.37 8.27
CA ALA A 2 -4.52 5.94 8.02
C ALA A 2 -3.30 5.29 8.67
N ASP A 3 -3.49 4.11 9.25
CA ASP A 3 -2.45 3.36 9.95
C ASP A 3 -2.00 2.18 9.09
N ILE A 4 -0.69 1.96 9.02
CA ILE A 4 -0.11 0.79 8.36
C ILE A 4 -0.26 -0.39 9.30
N VAL A 5 -0.97 -1.42 8.86
CA VAL A 5 -1.18 -2.65 9.63
C VAL A 5 -0.37 -3.83 9.09
N ASP A 6 0.03 -3.77 7.81
CA ASP A 6 0.94 -4.74 7.21
C ASP A 6 1.71 -4.11 6.04
N LEU A 7 2.99 -4.46 5.92
CA LEU A 7 3.87 -4.01 4.85
C LEU A 7 4.89 -5.10 4.49
N HIS A 8 4.77 -5.62 3.28
CA HIS A 8 5.73 -6.55 2.70
C HIS A 8 6.39 -5.92 1.49
N VAL A 9 7.72 -5.84 1.51
CA VAL A 9 8.53 -5.41 0.37
C VAL A 9 9.59 -6.45 0.10
N TRP A 10 9.68 -6.92 -1.14
CA TRP A 10 10.69 -7.90 -1.53
C TRP A 10 11.23 -7.63 -2.92
N ARG A 11 12.47 -8.04 -3.14
CA ARG A 11 13.15 -7.89 -4.43
C ARG A 11 12.64 -8.95 -5.40
N VAL A 12 12.22 -8.52 -6.59
CA VAL A 12 11.80 -9.39 -7.70
C VAL A 12 12.77 -9.38 -8.88
N GLY A 13 13.76 -8.47 -8.86
CA GLY A 13 14.80 -8.37 -9.87
C GLY A 13 15.89 -7.38 -9.49
N LYS A 14 16.86 -7.15 -10.37
CA LYS A 14 17.91 -6.15 -10.12
C LYS A 14 17.28 -4.75 -10.00
N SER A 15 17.35 -4.17 -8.80
CA SER A 15 16.74 -2.88 -8.46
C SER A 15 15.22 -2.81 -8.69
N LYS A 16 14.52 -3.95 -8.71
CA LYS A 16 13.06 -4.03 -8.86
C LYS A 16 12.44 -4.73 -7.66
N TYR A 17 11.36 -4.15 -7.14
CA TYR A 17 10.69 -4.61 -5.93
C TYR A 17 9.18 -4.74 -6.15
N ALA A 18 8.58 -5.63 -5.38
CA ALA A 18 7.15 -5.73 -5.21
C ALA A 18 6.79 -5.28 -3.79
N CYS A 19 5.60 -4.70 -3.64
CA CYS A 19 5.07 -4.19 -2.39
C CYS A 19 3.62 -4.66 -2.20
N ILE A 20 3.32 -5.21 -1.01
CA ILE A 20 1.95 -5.36 -0.51
C ILE A 20 1.82 -4.45 0.70
N LEU A 21 0.80 -3.61 0.70
CA LEU A 21 0.51 -2.66 1.77
C LEU A 21 -0.94 -2.81 2.20
N SER A 22 -1.15 -3.03 3.50
CA SER A 22 -2.47 -3.03 4.12
C SER A 22 -2.60 -1.85 5.08
N LEU A 23 -3.67 -1.09 4.91
CA LEU A 23 -3.97 0.10 5.70
C LEU A 23 -5.30 -0.06 6.42
N VAL A 24 -5.44 0.59 7.58
CA VAL A 24 -6.73 0.88 8.20
C VAL A 24 -6.98 2.39 8.13
N SER A 25 -8.15 2.80 7.65
CA SER A 25 -8.52 4.21 7.51
C SER A 25 -9.96 4.44 7.98
N HIS A 26 -10.13 5.44 8.85
CA HIS A 26 -11.46 5.93 9.27
C HIS A 26 -12.14 6.81 8.20
N GLY A 27 -11.43 7.21 7.15
CA GLY A 27 -11.93 8.08 6.07
C GLY A 27 -12.00 7.38 4.72
N SER A 28 -12.43 8.12 3.69
CA SER A 28 -12.63 7.64 2.31
C SER A 28 -11.33 7.43 1.51
N LEU A 29 -10.27 6.94 2.14
CA LEU A 29 -9.02 6.63 1.45
C LEU A 29 -9.24 5.47 0.48
N SER A 30 -8.86 5.66 -0.79
CA SER A 30 -8.93 4.60 -1.80
C SER A 30 -7.57 3.94 -2.02
N ALA A 31 -7.59 2.66 -2.37
CA ALA A 31 -6.37 1.93 -2.73
C ALA A 31 -5.64 2.57 -3.93
N ASP A 32 -6.37 3.14 -4.89
CA ASP A 32 -5.79 3.83 -6.05
C ASP A 32 -5.05 5.11 -5.67
N THR A 33 -5.59 5.90 -4.74
CA THR A 33 -4.90 7.09 -4.23
C THR A 33 -3.57 6.72 -3.58
N VAL A 34 -3.55 5.62 -2.81
CA VAL A 34 -2.31 5.12 -2.17
C VAL A 34 -1.33 4.59 -3.22
N ARG A 35 -1.80 3.82 -4.21
CA ARG A 35 -0.96 3.38 -5.34
C ARG A 35 -0.32 4.55 -6.08
N GLN A 36 -1.07 5.62 -6.33
CA GLN A 36 -0.55 6.83 -6.97
C GLN A 36 0.52 7.51 -6.12
N GLN A 37 0.35 7.58 -4.79
CA GLN A 37 1.37 8.14 -3.90
C GLN A 37 2.65 7.30 -3.89
N LEU A 38 2.53 5.98 -3.94
CA LEU A 38 3.67 5.06 -4.02
C LEU A 38 4.41 5.12 -5.36
N SER A 39 3.85 5.78 -6.38
CA SER A 39 4.48 5.90 -7.71
C SER A 39 5.76 6.74 -7.72
N ILE A 40 6.03 7.51 -6.65
CA ILE A 40 7.32 8.18 -6.44
C ILE A 40 8.50 7.19 -6.40
N HIS A 41 8.22 5.92 -6.08
CA HIS A 41 9.19 4.84 -6.07
C HIS A 41 9.16 4.06 -7.38
N GLU A 42 9.94 4.51 -8.37
CA GLU A 42 10.07 3.87 -9.69
C GLU A 42 10.61 2.41 -9.62
N GLU A 43 11.22 2.05 -8.48
CA GLU A 43 11.69 0.69 -8.21
C GLU A 43 10.56 -0.30 -7.88
N LEU A 44 9.39 0.18 -7.46
CA LEU A 44 8.20 -0.63 -7.19
C LEU A 44 7.47 -0.96 -8.50
N VAL A 45 7.63 -2.20 -8.99
CA VAL A 45 7.05 -2.65 -10.26
C VAL A 45 5.76 -3.43 -10.10
N HIS A 46 5.48 -3.93 -8.89
CA HIS A 46 4.21 -4.55 -8.51
C HIS A 46 3.76 -3.99 -7.17
N ILE A 47 2.55 -3.45 -7.13
CA ILE A 47 1.96 -2.87 -5.92
C ILE A 47 0.55 -3.42 -5.74
N THR A 48 0.30 -4.04 -4.59
CA THR A 48 -1.04 -4.38 -4.12
C THR A 48 -1.34 -3.55 -2.88
N VAL A 49 -2.50 -2.90 -2.85
CA VAL A 49 -2.94 -2.10 -1.69
C VAL A 49 -4.31 -2.59 -1.25
N GLU A 50 -4.44 -2.87 0.03
CA GLU A 50 -5.70 -3.12 0.72
C GLU A 50 -5.97 -1.94 1.68
N VAL A 51 -7.19 -1.41 1.65
CA VAL A 51 -7.63 -0.37 2.59
C VAL A 51 -8.86 -0.87 3.33
N ASN A 52 -8.70 -1.09 4.62
CA ASN A 52 -9.73 -1.55 5.53
C ASN A 52 -10.35 -0.38 6.29
N GLN A 53 -11.63 -0.52 6.62
CA GLN A 53 -12.26 0.34 7.61
C GLN A 53 -12.15 -0.31 8.98
N PRO A 54 -11.88 0.47 10.04
CA PRO A 54 -11.94 -0.04 11.40
C PRO A 54 -13.37 -0.52 11.66
N ASN A 55 -13.49 -1.74 12.17
CA ASN A 55 -14.80 -2.34 12.41
C ASN A 55 -15.59 -1.46 13.38
N ALA A 56 -16.85 -1.15 13.05
CA ALA A 56 -17.75 -0.52 14.00
C ALA A 56 -18.10 -1.58 15.05
N ALA A 57 -17.55 -1.44 16.26
CA ALA A 57 -17.92 -2.26 17.41
C ALA A 57 -19.37 -1.98 17.84
#